data_AF-A0A835SYJ3-F1
#
_entry.id   AF-A0A835SYJ3-F1
#
_cell.length_a   1.000
_cell.length_b   1.000
_cell.length_c   1.000
_cell.angle_alpha   90.00
_cell.angle_beta   90.00
_cell.angle_gamma   90.00
#
_symmetry.space_group_name_H-M   'P 1'
#
loop_
_entity.id
_entity.type
_entity.pdbx_description
1 polymer ?
#
loop_
_entity_poly.entity_id
_entity_poly.type
_entity_poly.pdbx_seq_one_letter_code
_entity_poly.pdbx_strand_id
1 'polypeptide(L)'
;MDSKSTAKLVKTRVCQHLELSTQDDLELHSRHPSSSSASSSSSSSNRQPLAECKLRAKEFAEQDATVLTTPHNNVAPLRSTSSRLDKVMQQLGQLLARVDGRDRQIRELQAAISEQQAAIREQQAAIRELQAAYSARDSQIRELQAGNSELRGRVDVLASQSAAHRVVLLRHVVDLAHKKLEERFDSDEDRRPQDMQFSVWLASLQGSHPQYFEQHHLDAPALQLLHKGRGTPFHAGDLAAHQPPQAHVDPALADAALEQPAAWNTLWAFVTSPER
;
A
#
# COMPACT_ATOMS: atom_id res chain seq x y z
N MET A 1 17.29 -11.01 -12.50
CA MET A 1 15.94 -11.03 -13.09
C MET A 1 15.29 -9.71 -12.75
N ASP A 2 15.14 -8.85 -13.75
CA ASP A 2 14.94 -7.42 -13.55
C ASP A 2 13.49 -7.07 -13.19
N SER A 3 13.35 -6.24 -12.16
CA SER A 3 12.07 -5.75 -11.60
C SER A 3 11.18 -5.00 -12.61
N LYS A 4 11.70 -4.68 -13.80
CA LYS A 4 10.91 -4.07 -14.90
C LYS A 4 10.12 -5.11 -15.70
N SER A 5 10.52 -6.39 -15.71
CA SER A 5 9.79 -7.45 -16.43
C SER A 5 8.56 -7.94 -15.68
N THR A 6 8.57 -7.91 -14.35
CA THR A 6 7.42 -8.34 -13.53
C THR A 6 6.28 -7.33 -13.58
N ALA A 7 6.56 -6.03 -13.64
CA ALA A 7 5.53 -4.98 -13.75
C ALA A 7 4.77 -5.02 -15.08
N LYS A 8 5.44 -5.38 -16.19
CA LYS A 8 4.77 -5.54 -17.50
C LYS A 8 3.86 -6.78 -17.52
N LEU A 9 4.26 -7.87 -16.87
CA LEU A 9 3.49 -9.11 -16.87
C LEU A 9 2.18 -9.02 -16.06
N VAL A 10 2.17 -8.22 -14.98
CA VAL A 10 0.95 -7.99 -14.18
C VAL A 10 -0.03 -7.08 -14.92
N LYS A 11 0.45 -6.07 -15.66
CA LYS A 11 -0.41 -5.15 -16.39
C LYS A 11 -1.15 -5.82 -17.56
N THR A 12 -0.54 -6.81 -18.21
CA THR A 12 -1.19 -7.56 -19.30
C THR A 12 -2.29 -8.50 -18.79
N ARG A 13 -2.15 -9.08 -17.58
CA ARG A 13 -3.18 -9.96 -16.99
C ARG A 13 -4.42 -9.22 -16.48
N VAL A 14 -4.27 -7.97 -16.04
CA VAL A 14 -5.42 -7.17 -15.57
C VAL A 14 -6.29 -6.69 -16.73
N CYS A 15 -5.70 -6.40 -17.90
CA CYS A 15 -6.48 -5.99 -19.07
C CYS A 15 -7.31 -7.14 -19.69
N GLN A 16 -6.80 -8.38 -19.68
CA GLN A 16 -7.55 -9.53 -20.21
C GLN A 16 -8.79 -9.92 -19.38
N HIS A 17 -8.85 -9.51 -18.11
CA HIS A 17 -9.99 -9.83 -17.24
C HIS A 17 -11.15 -8.83 -17.33
N LEU A 18 -10.91 -7.63 -17.85
CA LEU A 18 -11.93 -6.58 -17.99
C LEU A 18 -12.73 -6.69 -19.30
N GLU A 19 -12.17 -7.27 -20.36
CA GLU A 19 -12.87 -7.45 -21.64
C GLU A 19 -13.85 -8.63 -21.67
N LEU A 20 -13.74 -9.58 -20.73
CA LEU A 20 -14.67 -10.72 -20.63
C LEU A 20 -15.89 -10.44 -19.75
N SER A 21 -15.97 -9.27 -19.09
CA SER A 21 -17.06 -8.95 -18.16
C SER A 21 -18.17 -8.07 -18.74
N THR A 22 -18.04 -7.61 -20.00
CA THR A 22 -19.00 -6.67 -20.61
C THR A 22 -19.91 -7.29 -21.67
N GLN A 23 -19.93 -8.62 -21.82
CA GLN A 23 -20.63 -9.27 -22.94
C GLN A 23 -21.91 -10.05 -22.59
N ASP A 24 -22.28 -10.13 -21.29
CA ASP A 24 -23.41 -10.97 -20.85
C ASP A 24 -24.69 -10.20 -20.41
N ASP A 25 -24.73 -8.86 -20.50
CA ASP A 25 -25.85 -8.06 -19.94
C ASP A 25 -26.82 -7.45 -20.97
N LEU A 26 -26.97 -8.03 -22.16
CA LEU A 26 -27.87 -7.49 -23.21
C LEU A 26 -28.77 -8.52 -23.90
N GLU A 27 -29.39 -9.47 -23.20
CA GLU A 27 -30.59 -10.15 -23.72
C GLU A 27 -31.52 -10.62 -22.61
N LEU A 28 -32.33 -9.71 -22.06
CA LEU A 28 -33.55 -10.05 -21.34
C LEU A 28 -34.34 -8.75 -21.21
N HIS A 29 -35.36 -8.53 -22.04
CA HIS A 29 -36.57 -7.74 -21.78
C HIS A 29 -37.44 -7.72 -23.05
N SER A 30 -38.46 -8.57 -23.09
CA SER A 30 -39.82 -8.24 -23.58
C SER A 30 -40.63 -9.51 -23.77
N ARG A 31 -41.59 -9.74 -22.88
CA ARG A 31 -42.99 -10.08 -23.22
C ARG A 31 -43.79 -10.32 -21.94
N HIS A 32 -44.51 -9.29 -21.54
CA HIS A 32 -45.65 -9.35 -20.62
C HIS A 32 -46.97 -9.33 -21.42
N PRO A 33 -48.12 -9.58 -20.76
CA PRO A 33 -49.14 -10.52 -21.22
C PRO A 33 -50.36 -9.83 -21.83
N SER A 34 -51.28 -10.62 -22.41
CA SER A 34 -52.64 -10.16 -22.68
C SER A 34 -53.62 -11.32 -22.51
N SER A 35 -54.50 -11.19 -21.53
CA SER A 35 -55.87 -11.70 -21.54
C SER A 35 -56.55 -11.29 -22.86
N SER A 36 -57.56 -11.95 -23.42
CA SER A 36 -58.86 -12.37 -22.90
C SER A 36 -59.65 -12.91 -24.10
N SER A 37 -60.52 -13.92 -23.94
CA SER A 37 -61.88 -13.91 -24.52
C SER A 37 -62.58 -15.28 -24.38
N ALA A 38 -63.82 -15.20 -23.92
CA ALA A 38 -64.78 -16.28 -23.71
C ALA A 38 -65.62 -16.60 -24.97
N SER A 39 -66.40 -17.69 -24.86
CA SER A 39 -67.58 -18.09 -25.68
C SER A 39 -67.24 -18.61 -27.09
N SER A 40 -67.90 -19.61 -27.69
CA SER A 40 -69.28 -20.08 -27.55
C SER A 40 -69.49 -21.41 -28.32
N SER A 41 -70.37 -22.23 -27.78
CA SER A 41 -71.28 -23.22 -28.41
C SER A 41 -71.31 -23.41 -29.94
N SER A 42 -71.30 -24.68 -30.37
CA SER A 42 -72.03 -25.12 -31.57
C SER A 42 -72.43 -26.60 -31.47
N SER A 43 -73.69 -26.81 -31.06
CA SER A 43 -74.42 -28.07 -31.21
C SER A 43 -74.75 -28.29 -32.69
N SER A 44 -74.22 -29.37 -33.30
CA SER A 44 -74.63 -29.81 -34.63
C SER A 44 -75.43 -31.09 -34.52
N SER A 45 -76.75 -30.94 -34.62
CA SER A 45 -77.72 -32.01 -34.80
C SER A 45 -77.55 -32.61 -36.19
N ASN A 46 -77.14 -33.87 -36.29
CA ASN A 46 -77.17 -34.62 -37.53
C ASN A 46 -78.20 -35.75 -37.39
N ARG A 47 -79.41 -35.50 -37.91
CA ARG A 47 -80.44 -36.52 -38.11
C ARG A 47 -80.04 -37.37 -39.32
N GLN A 48 -79.70 -38.63 -39.09
CA GLN A 48 -79.70 -39.67 -40.12
C GLN A 48 -80.84 -40.67 -39.88
N PRO A 49 -81.39 -41.28 -40.94
CA PRO A 49 -82.77 -41.77 -40.98
C PRO A 49 -82.96 -43.11 -40.25
N LEU A 50 -84.07 -43.19 -39.50
CA LEU A 50 -84.50 -44.29 -38.62
C LEU A 50 -84.84 -45.62 -39.34
N ALA A 51 -84.41 -45.81 -40.59
CA ALA A 51 -84.75 -46.96 -41.43
C ALA A 51 -83.60 -47.98 -41.60
N GLU A 52 -82.33 -47.57 -41.44
CA GLU A 52 -81.19 -48.50 -41.59
C GLU A 52 -80.82 -49.28 -40.31
N CYS A 53 -81.30 -48.86 -39.14
CA CYS A 53 -81.04 -49.57 -37.87
C CYS A 53 -81.83 -50.88 -37.69
N LYS A 54 -82.86 -51.15 -38.51
CA LYS A 54 -83.69 -52.36 -38.36
C LYS A 54 -83.15 -53.59 -39.12
N LEU A 55 -82.28 -53.41 -40.11
CA LEU A 55 -81.67 -54.52 -40.86
C LEU A 55 -80.38 -55.03 -40.19
N ARG A 56 -79.57 -54.16 -39.57
CA ARG A 56 -78.40 -54.59 -38.79
C ARG A 56 -78.72 -55.27 -37.45
N ALA A 57 -79.88 -55.02 -36.87
CA ALA A 57 -80.29 -55.68 -35.62
C ALA A 57 -80.61 -57.18 -35.80
N LYS A 58 -80.96 -57.63 -37.02
CA LYS A 58 -81.19 -59.05 -37.31
C LYS A 58 -79.89 -59.80 -37.66
N GLU A 59 -78.97 -59.19 -38.38
CA GLU A 59 -77.64 -59.79 -38.64
C GLU A 59 -76.79 -59.91 -37.37
N PHE A 60 -76.89 -58.96 -36.42
CA PHE A 60 -76.22 -59.09 -35.13
C PHE A 60 -76.84 -60.17 -34.24
N ALA A 61 -78.16 -60.43 -34.33
CA ALA A 61 -78.81 -61.46 -33.52
C ALA A 61 -78.49 -62.90 -34.00
N GLU A 62 -78.19 -63.11 -35.29
CA GLU A 62 -77.81 -64.42 -35.81
C GLU A 62 -76.30 -64.70 -35.75
N GLN A 63 -75.44 -63.67 -35.77
CA GLN A 63 -73.99 -63.85 -35.53
C GLN A 63 -73.64 -64.03 -34.05
N ASP A 64 -74.45 -63.51 -33.10
CA ASP A 64 -74.22 -63.73 -31.66
C ASP A 64 -74.55 -65.16 -31.20
N ALA A 65 -75.50 -65.84 -31.87
CA ALA A 65 -75.94 -67.17 -31.43
C ALA A 65 -74.93 -68.30 -31.75
N THR A 66 -74.02 -68.11 -32.71
CA THR A 66 -73.04 -69.13 -33.13
C THR A 66 -71.65 -68.95 -32.51
N VAL A 67 -71.35 -67.81 -31.87
CA VAL A 67 -70.06 -67.56 -31.20
C VAL A 67 -70.11 -67.83 -29.69
N LEU A 68 -71.30 -68.04 -29.12
CA LEU A 68 -71.53 -68.20 -27.67
C LEU A 68 -71.16 -69.57 -27.06
N THR A 69 -70.65 -70.54 -27.82
CA THR A 69 -70.32 -71.89 -27.30
C THR A 69 -68.82 -72.18 -27.12
N THR A 70 -67.93 -71.21 -27.33
CA THR A 70 -66.53 -71.33 -26.83
C THR A 70 -66.05 -70.10 -26.03
N PRO A 71 -66.70 -69.75 -24.91
CA PRO A 71 -66.28 -68.66 -24.04
C PRO A 71 -64.96 -68.93 -23.27
N HIS A 72 -64.37 -70.13 -23.38
CA HIS A 72 -63.19 -70.51 -22.59
C HIS A 72 -61.82 -70.25 -23.25
N ASN A 73 -61.75 -69.97 -24.57
CA ASN A 73 -60.45 -69.77 -25.25
C ASN A 73 -59.94 -68.32 -25.30
N ASN A 74 -60.81 -67.31 -25.18
CA ASN A 74 -60.44 -65.88 -25.30
C ASN A 74 -60.26 -65.15 -23.95
N VAL A 75 -60.61 -65.76 -22.83
CA VAL A 75 -60.51 -65.15 -21.48
C VAL A 75 -59.07 -65.20 -20.93
N ALA A 76 -58.30 -66.22 -21.28
CA ALA A 76 -56.91 -66.36 -20.84
C ALA A 76 -55.98 -65.27 -21.42
N PRO A 77 -56.03 -64.94 -22.73
CA PRO A 77 -55.28 -63.81 -23.29
C PRO A 77 -55.61 -62.47 -22.61
N LEU A 78 -56.89 -62.19 -22.37
CA LEU A 78 -57.34 -60.95 -21.73
C LEU A 78 -56.86 -60.79 -20.28
N ARG A 79 -56.89 -61.89 -19.50
CA ARG A 79 -56.31 -61.90 -18.15
C ARG A 79 -54.79 -61.67 -18.18
N SER A 80 -54.10 -62.22 -19.18
CA SER A 80 -52.67 -61.99 -19.39
C SER A 80 -52.35 -60.54 -19.76
N THR A 81 -53.20 -59.88 -20.53
CA THR A 81 -53.01 -58.46 -20.89
C THR A 81 -53.33 -57.54 -19.72
N SER A 82 -54.35 -57.86 -18.92
CA SER A 82 -54.68 -57.10 -17.70
C SER A 82 -53.51 -57.13 -16.70
N SER A 83 -52.94 -58.31 -16.43
CA SER A 83 -51.81 -58.43 -15.51
C SER A 83 -50.55 -57.71 -16.01
N ARG A 84 -50.34 -57.68 -17.34
CA ARG A 84 -49.26 -56.88 -17.95
C ARG A 84 -49.51 -55.37 -17.78
N LEU A 85 -50.74 -54.90 -17.95
CA LEU A 85 -51.12 -53.51 -17.72
C LEU A 85 -50.90 -53.09 -16.26
N ASP A 86 -51.33 -53.91 -15.31
CA ASP A 86 -51.14 -53.64 -13.88
C ASP A 86 -49.65 -53.48 -13.54
N LYS A 87 -48.81 -54.37 -14.09
CA LYS A 87 -47.35 -54.31 -13.91
C LYS A 87 -46.75 -53.04 -14.52
N VAL A 88 -47.20 -52.63 -15.70
CA VAL A 88 -46.76 -51.39 -16.35
C VAL A 88 -47.20 -50.17 -15.53
N MET A 89 -48.43 -50.13 -15.04
CA MET A 89 -48.92 -49.05 -14.17
C MET A 89 -48.09 -48.94 -12.89
N GLN A 90 -47.75 -50.07 -12.27
CA GLN A 90 -46.90 -50.09 -11.08
C GLN A 90 -45.49 -49.54 -11.38
N GLN A 91 -44.89 -49.94 -12.50
CA GLN A 91 -43.60 -49.41 -12.95
C GLN A 91 -43.65 -47.91 -13.25
N LEU A 92 -44.74 -47.43 -13.85
CA LEU A 92 -44.96 -46.02 -14.14
C LEU A 92 -45.03 -45.19 -12.85
N GLY A 93 -45.76 -45.69 -11.85
CA GLY A 93 -45.83 -45.05 -10.52
C GLY A 93 -44.48 -44.95 -9.82
N GLN A 94 -43.66 -46.02 -9.91
CA GLN A 94 -42.29 -46.01 -9.36
C GLN A 94 -41.37 -45.02 -10.09
N LEU A 95 -41.49 -44.94 -11.43
CA LEU A 95 -40.72 -43.99 -12.22
C LEU A 95 -41.12 -42.54 -11.90
N LEU A 96 -42.42 -42.26 -11.76
CA LEU A 96 -42.92 -40.93 -11.38
C LEU A 96 -42.38 -40.50 -10.01
N ALA A 97 -42.48 -41.37 -9.00
CA ALA A 97 -41.94 -41.10 -7.67
C ALA A 97 -40.42 -40.83 -7.68
N ARG A 98 -39.68 -41.55 -8.54
CA ARG A 98 -38.24 -41.31 -8.74
C ARG A 98 -37.96 -39.98 -9.45
N VAL A 99 -38.81 -39.55 -10.38
CA VAL A 99 -38.69 -38.24 -11.04
C VAL A 99 -38.94 -37.14 -10.02
N ASP A 100 -40.03 -37.22 -9.25
CA ASP A 100 -40.34 -36.28 -8.18
C ASP A 100 -39.21 -36.16 -7.15
N GLY A 101 -38.58 -37.29 -6.80
CA GLY A 101 -37.43 -37.31 -5.90
C GLY A 101 -36.22 -36.58 -6.47
N ARG A 102 -35.92 -36.76 -7.77
CA ARG A 102 -34.83 -36.04 -8.44
C ARG A 102 -35.14 -34.55 -8.59
N ASP A 103 -36.39 -34.18 -8.89
CA ASP A 103 -36.80 -32.77 -9.01
C ASP A 103 -36.70 -32.02 -7.68
N ARG A 104 -36.87 -32.70 -6.54
CA ARG A 104 -36.57 -32.12 -5.23
C ARG A 104 -35.07 -31.92 -5.04
N GLN A 105 -34.25 -32.93 -5.34
CA GLN A 105 -32.79 -32.81 -5.24
C GLN A 105 -32.23 -31.71 -6.15
N ILE A 106 -32.75 -31.56 -7.37
CA ILE A 106 -32.35 -30.48 -8.28
C ILE A 106 -32.66 -29.12 -7.66
N ARG A 107 -33.84 -28.94 -7.07
CA ARG A 107 -34.20 -27.68 -6.40
C ARG A 107 -33.32 -27.38 -5.19
N GLU A 108 -33.00 -28.38 -4.38
CA GLU A 108 -32.08 -28.23 -3.24
C GLU A 108 -30.68 -27.82 -3.70
N LEU A 109 -30.16 -28.46 -4.75
CA LEU A 109 -28.86 -28.11 -5.33
C LEU A 109 -28.86 -26.70 -5.93
N GLN A 110 -29.93 -26.30 -6.62
CA GLN A 110 -30.08 -24.94 -7.15
C GLN A 110 -30.09 -23.89 -6.04
N ALA A 111 -30.78 -24.16 -4.92
CA ALA A 111 -30.76 -23.29 -3.75
C ALA A 111 -29.35 -23.17 -3.17
N ALA A 112 -28.65 -24.29 -2.97
CA ALA A 112 -27.27 -24.29 -2.47
C ALA A 112 -26.29 -23.53 -3.39
N ILE A 113 -26.44 -23.68 -4.72
CA ILE A 113 -25.65 -22.91 -5.69
C ILE A 113 -25.92 -21.42 -5.55
N SER A 114 -27.19 -21.00 -5.39
CA SER A 114 -27.54 -19.59 -5.25
C SER A 114 -26.93 -18.96 -3.99
N GLU A 115 -26.92 -19.71 -2.88
CA GLU A 115 -26.31 -19.29 -1.61
C GLU A 115 -24.79 -19.16 -1.76
N GLN A 116 -24.12 -20.15 -2.37
CA GLN A 116 -22.69 -20.09 -2.62
C GLN A 116 -22.31 -18.91 -3.53
N GLN A 117 -23.11 -18.62 -4.56
CA GLN A 117 -22.89 -17.45 -5.41
C GLN A 117 -23.04 -16.14 -4.64
N ALA A 118 -23.99 -16.05 -3.71
CA ALA A 118 -24.13 -14.88 -2.85
C ALA A 118 -22.90 -14.70 -1.94
N ALA A 119 -22.44 -15.78 -1.29
CA ALA A 119 -21.24 -15.76 -0.46
C ALA A 119 -19.98 -15.36 -1.25
N ILE A 120 -19.82 -15.85 -2.47
CA ILE A 120 -18.71 -15.46 -3.36
C ILE A 120 -18.76 -13.96 -3.67
N ARG A 121 -19.94 -13.40 -3.96
CA ARG A 121 -20.09 -11.96 -4.25
C ARG A 121 -19.73 -11.12 -3.03
N GLU A 122 -20.13 -11.53 -1.83
CA GLU A 122 -19.78 -10.86 -0.57
C GLU A 122 -18.26 -10.88 -0.33
N GLN A 123 -17.63 -12.05 -0.49
CA GLN A 123 -16.17 -12.16 -0.36
C GLN A 123 -15.43 -11.30 -1.38
N GLN A 124 -15.91 -11.24 -2.62
CA GLN A 124 -15.33 -10.36 -3.65
C GLN A 124 -15.47 -8.87 -3.28
N ALA A 125 -16.58 -8.45 -2.67
CA ALA A 125 -16.74 -7.09 -2.18
C ALA A 125 -15.73 -6.79 -1.06
N ALA A 126 -15.59 -7.68 -0.08
CA ALA A 126 -14.62 -7.54 1.01
C ALA A 126 -13.17 -7.47 0.50
N ILE A 127 -12.81 -8.29 -0.51
CA ILE A 127 -11.49 -8.24 -1.15
C ILE A 127 -11.23 -6.87 -1.80
N ARG A 128 -12.21 -6.29 -2.50
CA ARG A 128 -12.07 -4.96 -3.11
C ARG A 128 -11.87 -3.87 -2.06
N GLU A 129 -12.60 -3.93 -0.95
CA GLU A 129 -12.44 -2.99 0.17
C GLU A 129 -11.04 -3.10 0.80
N LEU A 130 -10.56 -4.32 1.03
CA LEU A 130 -9.21 -4.55 1.55
C LEU A 130 -8.13 -4.05 0.59
N GLN A 131 -8.30 -4.24 -0.73
CA GLN A 131 -7.39 -3.71 -1.73
C GLN A 131 -7.36 -2.17 -1.73
N ALA A 132 -8.52 -1.53 -1.61
CA ALA A 132 -8.60 -0.08 -1.51
C ALA A 132 -7.88 0.41 -0.23
N ALA A 133 -8.15 -0.21 0.92
CA ALA A 133 -7.49 0.12 2.17
C ALA A 133 -5.97 -0.06 2.11
N TYR A 134 -5.49 -1.16 1.50
CA TYR A 134 -4.07 -1.40 1.28
C TYR A 134 -3.44 -0.31 0.41
N SER A 135 -4.07 0.06 -0.71
CA SER A 135 -3.57 1.12 -1.59
C SER A 135 -3.47 2.49 -0.90
N ALA A 136 -4.43 2.81 -0.02
CA ALA A 136 -4.42 4.03 0.78
C ALA A 136 -3.26 4.02 1.78
N ARG A 137 -3.04 2.89 2.48
CA ARG A 137 -1.91 2.74 3.40
C ARG A 137 -0.56 2.83 2.69
N ASP A 138 -0.42 2.20 1.53
CA ASP A 138 0.79 2.31 0.70
C ASP A 138 1.08 3.76 0.30
N SER A 139 0.05 4.54 -0.02
CA SER A 139 0.23 5.97 -0.34
C SER A 139 0.72 6.77 0.87
N GLN A 140 0.17 6.52 2.06
CA GLN A 140 0.58 7.14 3.32
C GLN A 140 2.02 6.79 3.68
N ILE A 141 2.45 5.54 3.46
CA ILE A 141 3.84 5.11 3.69
C ILE A 141 4.80 5.90 2.79
N ARG A 142 4.47 6.10 1.51
CA ARG A 142 5.32 6.87 0.59
C ARG A 142 5.44 8.33 1.01
N GLU A 143 4.35 8.94 1.47
CA GLU A 143 4.36 10.31 1.98
C GLU A 143 5.25 10.45 3.23
N LEU A 144 5.11 9.52 4.19
CA LEU A 144 5.97 9.49 5.37
C LEU A 144 7.45 9.29 5.03
N GLN A 145 7.74 8.44 4.04
CA GLN A 145 9.11 8.24 3.56
C GLN A 145 9.69 9.51 2.95
N ALA A 146 8.91 10.23 2.12
CA ALA A 146 9.33 11.51 1.54
C ALA A 146 9.61 12.56 2.65
N GLY A 147 8.72 12.66 3.63
CA GLY A 147 8.92 13.55 4.78
C GLY A 147 10.16 13.18 5.61
N ASN A 148 10.45 11.89 5.78
CA ASN A 148 11.67 11.46 6.47
C ASN A 148 12.94 11.85 5.69
N SER A 149 12.94 11.68 4.37
CA SER A 149 14.04 12.10 3.51
C SER A 149 14.28 13.61 3.56
N GLU A 150 13.23 14.42 3.57
CA GLU A 150 13.33 15.88 3.73
C GLU A 150 13.93 16.25 5.10
N LEU A 151 13.43 15.65 6.18
CA LEU A 151 13.94 15.90 7.53
C LEU A 151 15.42 15.53 7.66
N ARG A 152 15.86 14.41 7.07
CA ARG A 152 17.28 14.04 7.03
C ARG A 152 18.11 15.09 6.30
N GLY A 153 17.66 15.54 5.12
CA GLY A 153 18.35 16.61 4.39
C GLY A 153 18.46 17.90 5.21
N ARG A 154 17.42 18.28 5.96
CA ARG A 154 17.47 19.44 6.87
C ARG A 154 18.46 19.26 8.02
N VAL A 155 18.54 18.06 8.59
CA VAL A 155 19.52 17.73 9.63
C VAL A 155 20.95 17.83 9.08
N ASP A 156 21.20 17.31 7.87
CA ASP A 156 22.53 17.39 7.24
C ASP A 156 22.94 18.85 6.98
N VAL A 157 22.02 19.69 6.50
CA VAL A 157 22.26 21.12 6.33
C VAL A 157 22.57 21.79 7.66
N LEU A 158 21.77 21.55 8.70
CA LEU A 158 22.01 22.13 10.03
C LEU A 158 23.33 21.66 10.64
N ALA A 159 23.70 20.39 10.45
CA ALA A 159 24.99 19.86 10.89
C ALA A 159 26.16 20.53 10.16
N SER A 160 26.02 20.78 8.85
CA SER A 160 27.04 21.51 8.09
C SER A 160 27.17 22.97 8.55
N GLN A 161 26.04 23.63 8.85
CA GLN A 161 26.00 25.01 9.35
C GLN A 161 26.59 25.11 10.76
N SER A 162 26.26 24.18 11.66
CA SER A 162 26.82 24.17 13.02
C SER A 162 28.33 23.93 13.01
N ALA A 163 28.82 23.03 12.14
CA ALA A 163 30.25 22.83 11.94
C ALA A 163 30.94 24.10 11.42
N ALA A 164 30.35 24.79 10.43
CA ALA A 164 30.86 26.06 9.92
C ALA A 164 30.88 27.14 11.01
N HIS A 165 29.80 27.29 11.78
CA HIS A 165 29.73 28.23 12.90
C HIS A 165 30.78 27.94 13.97
N ARG A 166 31.01 26.66 14.32
CA ARG A 166 32.05 26.26 15.27
C ARG A 166 33.43 26.71 14.82
N VAL A 167 33.77 26.55 13.54
CA VAL A 167 35.07 27.02 13.00
C VAL A 167 35.23 28.53 13.15
N VAL A 168 34.18 29.31 12.85
CA VAL A 168 34.20 30.77 13.02
C VAL A 168 34.41 31.16 14.48
N LEU A 169 33.72 30.51 15.42
CA LEU A 169 33.84 30.77 16.85
C LEU A 169 35.24 30.44 17.38
N LEU A 170 35.80 29.29 17.01
CA LEU A 170 37.14 28.90 17.41
C LEU A 170 38.21 29.82 16.83
N ARG A 171 38.02 30.29 15.59
CA ARG A 171 38.91 31.29 14.99
C ARG A 171 38.85 32.61 15.75
N HIS A 172 37.66 33.05 16.14
CA HIS A 172 37.48 34.26 16.94
C HIS A 172 38.26 34.21 18.26
N VAL A 173 38.25 33.07 18.96
CA VAL A 173 39.03 32.88 20.19
C VAL A 173 40.53 33.02 19.94
N VAL A 174 41.04 32.43 18.85
CA VAL A 174 42.45 32.57 18.44
C VAL A 174 42.79 34.02 18.12
N ASP A 175 41.93 34.73 17.40
CA ASP A 175 42.13 36.15 17.07
C ASP A 175 42.15 37.04 18.32
N LEU A 176 41.30 36.77 19.32
CA LEU A 176 41.33 37.46 20.60
C LEU A 176 42.63 37.19 21.36
N ALA A 177 43.11 35.93 21.35
CA ALA A 177 44.37 35.58 21.99
C ALA A 177 45.56 36.27 21.30
N HIS A 178 45.58 36.31 19.96
CA HIS A 178 46.58 37.07 19.20
C HIS A 178 46.55 38.55 19.55
N LYS A 179 45.36 39.17 19.54
CA LYS A 179 45.20 40.59 19.85
C LYS A 179 45.71 40.92 21.26
N LYS A 180 45.40 40.07 22.24
CA LYS A 180 45.84 40.25 23.61
C LYS A 180 47.36 40.12 23.78
N LEU A 181 47.98 39.19 23.07
CA LEU A 181 49.44 39.08 23.03
C LEU A 181 50.06 40.31 22.36
N GLU A 182 49.51 40.76 21.23
CA GLU A 182 49.98 41.98 20.57
C GLU A 182 49.83 43.21 21.48
N GLU A 183 48.69 43.40 22.14
CA GLU A 183 48.44 44.51 23.08
C GLU A 183 49.41 44.50 24.26
N ARG A 184 49.72 43.32 24.82
CA ARG A 184 50.65 43.19 25.96
C ARG A 184 52.10 43.51 25.58
N PHE A 185 52.51 43.16 24.37
CA PHE A 185 53.89 43.26 23.89
C PHE A 185 54.08 44.31 22.78
N ASP A 186 53.16 45.29 22.65
CA ASP A 186 53.25 46.40 21.68
C ASP A 186 54.33 47.45 22.05
N SER A 187 55.20 47.16 23.02
CA SER A 187 56.38 47.95 23.33
C SER A 187 57.43 47.85 22.22
N ASP A 188 58.15 48.94 21.94
CA ASP A 188 59.05 49.10 20.78
C ASP A 188 60.09 47.97 20.58
N GLU A 189 60.51 47.24 21.63
CA GLU A 189 61.48 46.14 21.51
C GLU A 189 60.88 44.76 21.16
N ASP A 190 59.62 44.50 21.55
CA ASP A 190 58.96 43.19 21.37
C ASP A 190 57.84 43.21 20.32
N ARG A 191 57.60 44.39 19.72
CA ARG A 191 56.57 44.61 18.72
C ARG A 191 56.77 43.72 17.49
N ARG A 192 55.71 43.05 17.06
CA ARG A 192 55.73 42.21 15.86
C ARG A 192 56.03 43.04 14.60
N PRO A 193 57.12 42.77 13.85
CA PRO A 193 57.35 43.37 12.54
C PRO A 193 56.25 42.95 11.54
N GLN A 194 55.84 43.86 10.65
CA GLN A 194 54.71 43.64 9.73
C GLN A 194 54.95 42.49 8.73
N ASP A 195 56.21 42.24 8.39
CA ASP A 195 56.68 41.18 7.49
C ASP A 195 56.92 39.84 8.20
N MET A 196 56.87 39.82 9.54
CA MET A 196 57.14 38.63 10.33
C MET A 196 55.88 37.77 10.53
N GLN A 197 56.02 36.48 10.22
CA GLN A 197 54.99 35.47 10.48
C GLN A 197 54.69 35.38 11.98
N PHE A 198 53.41 35.31 12.34
CA PHE A 198 52.99 35.27 13.75
C PHE A 198 53.59 34.08 14.51
N SER A 199 53.74 32.92 13.87
CA SER A 199 54.37 31.73 14.46
C SER A 199 55.84 31.97 14.83
N VAL A 200 56.59 32.66 13.97
CA VAL A 200 58.00 32.97 14.20
C VAL A 200 58.12 34.02 15.30
N TRP A 201 57.24 35.03 15.30
CA TRP A 201 57.19 36.03 16.37
C TRP A 201 56.83 35.39 17.72
N LEU A 202 55.82 34.51 17.74
CA LEU A 202 55.39 33.81 18.96
C LEU A 202 56.50 32.92 19.54
N ALA A 203 57.28 32.24 18.69
CA ALA A 203 58.43 31.44 19.12
C ALA A 203 59.55 32.33 19.72
N SER A 204 59.80 33.50 19.12
CA SER A 204 60.73 34.49 19.67
C SER A 204 60.25 35.01 21.03
N LEU A 205 58.96 35.34 21.14
CA LEU A 205 58.33 35.84 22.37
C LEU A 205 58.42 34.81 23.49
N GLN A 206 58.18 33.52 23.19
CA GLN A 206 58.31 32.43 24.15
C GLN A 206 59.74 32.29 24.67
N GLY A 207 60.73 32.51 23.80
CA GLY A 207 62.14 32.49 24.18
C GLY A 207 62.54 33.67 25.07
N SER A 208 62.03 34.86 24.78
CA SER A 208 62.32 36.09 25.54
C SER A 208 61.57 36.17 26.87
N HIS A 209 60.33 35.66 26.92
CA HIS A 209 59.41 35.83 28.07
C HIS A 209 58.84 34.50 28.59
N PRO A 210 59.66 33.50 28.93
CA PRO A 210 59.16 32.16 29.29
C PRO A 210 58.21 32.17 30.50
N GLN A 211 58.47 33.03 31.49
CA GLN A 211 57.67 33.15 32.71
C GLN A 211 56.21 33.58 32.44
N TYR A 212 55.99 34.41 31.41
CA TYR A 212 54.64 34.86 31.04
C TYR A 212 53.81 33.70 30.46
N PHE A 213 54.42 32.90 29.59
CA PHE A 213 53.76 31.74 28.99
C PHE A 213 53.47 30.65 30.04
N GLU A 214 54.39 30.40 30.97
CA GLU A 214 54.18 29.48 32.09
C GLU A 214 53.05 29.95 33.03
N GLN A 215 53.03 31.24 33.38
CA GLN A 215 52.01 31.82 34.25
C GLN A 215 50.59 31.71 33.66
N HIS A 216 50.47 31.84 32.35
CA HIS A 216 49.20 31.73 31.63
C HIS A 216 48.91 30.31 31.10
N HIS A 217 49.74 29.32 31.47
CA HIS A 217 49.63 27.92 31.05
C HIS A 217 49.57 27.74 29.53
N LEU A 218 50.20 28.63 28.76
CA LEU A 218 50.24 28.58 27.30
C LEU A 218 51.24 27.49 26.84
N ASP A 219 50.86 26.24 27.09
CA ASP A 219 51.67 25.06 26.80
C ASP A 219 51.74 24.76 25.29
N ALA A 220 52.60 23.83 24.89
CA ALA A 220 52.80 23.43 23.50
C ALA A 220 51.50 23.17 22.70
N PRO A 221 50.44 22.52 23.24
CA PRO A 221 49.18 22.35 22.54
C PRO A 221 48.42 23.68 22.27
N ALA A 222 48.41 24.60 23.24
CA ALA A 222 47.78 25.91 23.09
C ALA A 222 48.56 26.76 22.08
N LEU A 223 49.90 26.71 22.15
CA LEU A 223 50.77 27.35 21.17
C LEU A 223 50.52 26.81 19.77
N GLN A 224 50.40 25.50 19.58
CA GLN A 224 50.09 24.91 18.27
C GLN A 224 48.78 25.43 17.66
N LEU A 225 47.77 25.72 18.48
CA LEU A 225 46.53 26.36 18.01
C LEU A 225 46.77 27.81 17.57
N LEU A 226 47.59 28.56 18.30
CA LEU A 226 47.97 29.94 17.95
C LEU A 226 48.89 30.01 16.72
N HIS A 227 49.70 28.99 16.48
CA HIS A 227 50.62 28.91 15.33
C HIS A 227 49.88 28.78 13.99
N LYS A 228 48.60 28.37 13.97
CA LYS A 228 47.76 28.28 12.77
C LYS A 228 47.25 29.67 12.32
N GLY A 229 48.14 30.67 12.36
CA GLY A 229 47.89 32.12 12.37
C GLY A 229 46.99 32.73 11.28
N ARG A 230 46.63 34.01 11.50
CA ARG A 230 45.85 34.88 10.59
C ARG A 230 46.34 34.78 9.14
N GLY A 231 45.48 34.30 8.23
CA GLY A 231 45.95 34.06 6.86
C GLY A 231 44.97 33.53 5.81
N THR A 232 43.74 33.14 6.16
CA THR A 232 42.68 33.03 5.15
C THR A 232 41.95 34.37 5.05
N PRO A 233 42.16 35.18 4.00
CA PRO A 233 41.40 36.39 3.81
C PRO A 233 39.93 36.02 3.63
N PHE A 234 39.06 36.54 4.50
CA PHE A 234 37.64 36.62 4.20
C PHE A 234 37.47 37.84 3.30
N HIS A 235 37.00 37.63 2.07
CA HIS A 235 36.41 38.73 1.33
C HIS A 235 35.30 39.33 2.19
N ALA A 236 35.39 40.63 2.45
CA ALA A 236 34.39 41.38 3.17
C ALA A 236 33.03 41.16 2.49
N GLY A 237 32.20 40.30 3.08
CA GLY A 237 30.98 39.82 2.46
C GLY A 237 30.26 38.69 3.19
N ASP A 238 30.97 37.77 3.87
CA ASP A 238 30.32 36.61 4.49
C ASP A 238 30.74 36.37 5.95
N LEU A 239 29.77 36.60 6.85
CA LEU A 239 29.56 36.12 8.23
C LEU A 239 30.66 36.27 9.30
N ALA A 240 31.91 36.56 8.96
CA ALA A 240 33.00 36.77 9.94
C ALA A 240 33.07 38.19 10.53
N ALA A 241 32.19 39.10 10.09
CA ALA A 241 32.20 40.51 10.50
C ALA A 241 31.50 40.80 11.84
N HIS A 242 30.92 39.78 12.49
CA HIS A 242 30.26 39.94 13.77
C HIS A 242 31.08 39.27 14.85
N GLN A 243 31.53 40.05 15.84
CA GLN A 243 32.01 39.52 17.12
C GLN A 243 30.89 38.63 17.69
N PRO A 244 31.06 37.30 17.71
CA PRO A 244 30.00 36.41 18.10
C PRO A 244 29.63 36.67 19.57
N PRO A 245 28.33 36.64 19.92
CA PRO A 245 27.92 36.75 21.33
C PRO A 245 28.61 35.66 22.17
N GLN A 246 29.12 36.04 23.35
CA GLN A 246 29.84 35.11 24.24
C GLN A 246 29.04 33.84 24.55
N ALA A 247 27.70 33.95 24.63
CA ALA A 247 26.80 32.82 24.84
C ALA A 247 26.89 31.72 23.77
N HIS A 248 27.42 32.01 22.57
CA HIS A 248 27.64 31.02 21.51
C HIS A 248 29.07 30.47 21.49
N VAL A 249 30.02 31.19 22.10
CA VAL A 249 31.43 30.80 22.15
C VAL A 249 31.64 29.71 23.19
N ASP A 250 31.01 29.81 24.36
CA ASP A 250 31.16 28.82 25.44
C ASP A 250 30.71 27.40 25.06
N PRO A 251 29.54 27.18 24.39
CA PRO A 251 29.13 25.85 23.94
C PRO A 251 30.06 25.29 22.86
N ALA A 252 30.50 26.11 21.90
CA ALA A 252 31.41 25.66 20.84
C ALA A 252 32.79 25.28 21.38
N LEU A 253 33.26 25.96 22.43
CA LEU A 253 34.46 25.60 23.18
C LEU A 253 34.27 24.32 23.98
N ALA A 254 33.12 24.09 24.60
CA ALA A 254 32.82 22.83 25.28
C ALA A 254 32.87 21.63 24.31
N ASP A 255 32.31 21.80 23.11
CA ASP A 255 32.37 20.78 22.05
C ASP A 255 33.78 20.62 21.46
N ALA A 256 34.58 21.70 21.39
CA ALA A 256 36.00 21.64 21.01
C ALA A 256 36.88 21.01 22.09
N ALA A 257 36.52 21.18 23.34
CA ALA A 257 37.18 20.58 24.47
C ALA A 257 36.95 19.05 24.52
N LEU A 258 35.93 18.50 23.85
CA LEU A 258 35.80 17.05 23.72
C LEU A 258 36.88 16.44 22.80
N GLU A 259 37.41 17.20 21.83
CA GLU A 259 38.44 16.75 20.90
C GLU A 259 39.87 17.10 21.39
N GLN A 260 40.07 18.29 21.96
CA GLN A 260 41.34 18.74 22.56
C GLN A 260 41.10 19.57 23.85
N PRO A 261 40.78 18.92 24.98
CA PRO A 261 40.24 19.56 26.19
C PRO A 261 41.12 20.60 26.84
N ALA A 262 42.43 20.35 26.92
CA ALA A 262 43.34 21.23 27.62
C ALA A 262 43.62 22.52 26.82
N ALA A 263 43.83 22.40 25.50
CA ALA A 263 44.34 23.51 24.68
C ALA A 263 43.32 24.65 24.50
N TRP A 264 42.06 24.32 24.19
CA TRP A 264 41.01 25.34 23.96
C TRP A 264 40.55 26.01 25.25
N ASN A 265 40.42 25.25 26.34
CA ASN A 265 40.06 25.81 27.65
C ASN A 265 41.14 26.74 28.19
N THR A 266 42.42 26.37 28.06
CA THR A 266 43.54 27.23 28.39
C THR A 266 43.53 28.52 27.58
N LEU A 267 43.32 28.45 26.26
CA LEU A 267 43.26 29.65 25.42
C LEU A 267 42.09 30.56 25.79
N TRP A 268 40.92 29.99 26.09
CA TRP A 268 39.78 30.79 26.51
C TRP A 268 39.99 31.43 27.88
N ALA A 269 40.56 30.69 28.83
CA ALA A 269 40.97 31.24 30.12
C ALA A 269 42.00 32.37 29.96
N PHE A 270 42.97 32.20 29.06
CA PHE A 270 43.94 33.25 28.74
C PHE A 270 43.26 34.51 28.20
N VAL A 271 42.37 34.38 27.22
CA VAL A 271 41.63 35.51 26.62
C VAL A 271 40.80 36.24 27.67
N THR A 272 40.07 35.50 28.51
CA THR A 272 39.13 36.06 29.50
C THR A 272 39.78 36.52 30.80
N SER A 273 41.01 36.11 31.09
CA SER A 273 41.73 36.56 32.30
C SER A 273 41.95 38.07 32.29
N PRO A 274 41.67 38.83 33.36
CA PRO A 274 42.04 40.24 33.41
C PRO A 274 43.57 40.38 33.36
N GLU A 275 44.09 41.36 32.61
CA GLU A 275 45.51 41.69 32.65
C GLU A 275 45.88 42.17 34.06
N ARG A 276 46.84 41.49 34.68
CA ARG A 276 47.45 41.92 35.95
C ARG A 276 48.73 42.70 35.71
#